data_AF-A0A1C4TQA6-F1
#
_entry.id   AF-A0A1C4TQA6-F1
#
_cell.length_a   1.000
_cell.length_b   1.000
_cell.length_c   1.000
_cell.angle_alpha   90.00
_cell.angle_beta   90.00
_cell.angle_gamma   90.00
#
_symmetry.space_group_name_H-M   'P 1'
#
loop_
_entity.id
_entity.type
_entity.pdbx_description
1 polymer ?
#
loop_
_entity_poly.entity_id
_entity_poly.type
_entity_poly.pdbx_seq_one_letter_code
_entity_poly.pdbx_strand_id
1 'polypeptide(L)' 'MFMADGCVVEDRVPEDFFTSPSSDRAKDFLSKILKH' A
#
# COMPACT_ATOMS: atom_id res chain seq x y z
N MET A 1 7.01 -2.66 4.92
CA MET A 1 7.55 -1.93 3.75
C MET A 1 6.82 -2.29 2.46
N PHE A 2 6.23 -1.29 1.80
CA PHE A 2 5.65 -1.33 0.45
C PHE A 2 6.48 -0.46 -0.50
N MET A 3 6.75 -0.98 -1.69
CA MET A 3 7.62 -0.35 -2.68
C MET A 3 6.90 -0.23 -4.02
N ALA A 4 7.14 0.88 -4.72
CA ALA A 4 6.71 1.06 -6.10
C ALA A 4 7.75 1.90 -6.85
N ASP A 5 7.90 1.61 -8.15
CA ASP A 5 8.79 2.36 -9.06
C ASP A 5 10.25 2.44 -8.56
N GLY A 6 10.73 1.38 -7.91
CA GLY A 6 12.08 1.29 -7.36
C GLY A 6 12.30 2.02 -6.04
N CYS A 7 11.25 2.63 -5.47
CA CYS A 7 11.33 3.40 -4.24
C CYS A 7 10.46 2.81 -3.14
N VAL A 8 10.85 3.03 -1.88
CA VAL A 8 9.97 2.80 -0.73
C VAL A 8 8.90 3.88 -0.74
N VAL A 9 7.65 3.48 -0.90
CA VAL A 9 6.50 4.39 -0.88
C VAL A 9 5.90 4.44 0.52
N GLU A 10 5.94 3.33 1.24
CA GLU A 10 5.38 3.26 2.58
C GLU A 10 6.17 2.26 3.44
N ASP A 11 6.54 2.66 4.65
CA ASP A 11 7.19 1.76 5.61
C ASP A 11 6.43 1.71 6.92
N ARG A 12 5.44 0.82 6.95
CA ARG A 12 4.58 0.56 8.11
C ARG A 12 4.35 -0.93 8.28
N VAL A 13 3.78 -1.30 9.43
CA VAL A 13 3.39 -2.70 9.72
C VAL A 13 2.30 -3.16 8.74
N PRO A 14 2.22 -4.47 8.44
CA PRO A 14 1.27 -4.99 7.46
C PRO A 14 -0.20 -4.64 7.77
N GLU A 15 -0.62 -4.75 9.02
CA GLU A 15 -2.00 -4.46 9.44
C GLU A 15 -2.41 -3.02 9.07
N ASP A 16 -1.59 -2.03 9.43
CA ASP A 16 -1.82 -0.62 9.09
C ASP A 16 -1.80 -0.38 7.57
N PHE A 17 -0.91 -1.06 6.84
CA PHE A 17 -0.83 -0.94 5.39
C PHE A 17 -2.13 -1.42 4.72
N PHE A 18 -2.65 -2.60 5.11
CA PHE A 18 -3.83 -3.18 4.48
C PHE A 18 -5.15 -2.56 4.95
N THR A 19 -5.24 -2.04 6.17
CA THR A 19 -6.47 -1.48 6.74
C THR A 19 -6.57 0.04 6.57
N SER A 20 -5.45 0.75 6.58
CA SER A 20 -5.41 2.21 6.55
C SER A 20 -4.21 2.75 5.75
N PRO A 21 -4.07 2.42 4.46
CA PRO A 21 -2.97 2.88 3.61
C PRO A 21 -2.89 4.41 3.57
N SER A 22 -1.70 4.98 3.78
CA SER A 22 -1.54 6.44 3.87
C SER A 22 -1.26 7.05 2.49
N SER A 23 -0.48 6.37 1.65
CA SER A 23 -0.09 6.85 0.33
C SER A 23 -1.16 6.56 -0.74
N ASP A 24 -1.33 7.49 -1.69
CA ASP A 24 -2.32 7.33 -2.76
C ASP A 24 -1.99 6.16 -3.69
N ARG A 25 -0.70 5.88 -3.90
CA ARG A 25 -0.25 4.70 -4.65
C ARG A 25 -0.56 3.39 -3.92
N ALA A 26 -0.43 3.32 -2.59
CA ALA A 26 -0.84 2.14 -1.82
C ALA A 26 -2.36 1.94 -1.88
N LYS A 27 -3.14 3.03 -1.77
CA LYS A 27 -4.61 2.97 -1.91
C LYS A 27 -5.02 2.43 -3.28
N ASP A 28 -4.43 2.94 -4.36
CA ASP A 28 -4.69 2.46 -5.72
C ASP A 28 -4.30 0.98 -5.88
N PHE A 29 -3.13 0.59 -5.39
CA PHE A 29 -2.66 -0.80 -5.41
C PHE A 29 -3.62 -1.75 -4.68
N LEU A 30 -3.97 -1.43 -3.43
CA LEU A 30 -4.89 -2.23 -2.62
C LEU A 30 -6.28 -2.30 -3.24
N SER A 31 -6.76 -1.23 -3.88
CA SER A 31 -8.06 -1.22 -4.56
C SER A 31 -8.14 -2.22 -5.73
N LYS A 32 -7.01 -2.61 -6.32
CA LYS A 32 -6.93 -3.56 -7.42
C LYS A 32 -6.87 -5.01 -6.95
N ILE A 33 -6.26 -5.27 -5.78
CA ILE A 33 -6.06 -6.63 -5.29
C ILE A 33 -7.09 -7.09 -4.25
N LEU A 34 -7.77 -6.17 -3.56
CA LEU A 34 -8.79 -6.49 -2.55
C LEU A 34 -10.22 -6.55 -3.12
N LYS A 35 -10.41 -6.13 -4.38
CA LYS A 35 -11.73 -6.16 -5.06
C LYS A 35 -11.99 -7.46 -5.84
N HIS A 36 -11.08 -8.43 -5.77
CA HIS A 36 -11.21 -9.77 -6.33
C HIS A 36 -11.30 -10.78 -5.19
#